data_AF-A0A6M3ILT7-F1
#
_entry.id   AF-A0A6M3ILT7-F1
#
_cell.length_a   1.000
_cell.length_b   1.000
_cell.length_c   1.000
_cell.angle_alpha   90.00
_cell.angle_beta   90.00
_cell.angle_gamma   90.00
#
_symmetry.space_group_name_H-M   'P 1'
#
loop_
_entity.id
_entity.type
_entity.pdbx_description
1 polymer ?
#
loop_
_entity_poly.entity_id
_entity_poly.type
_entity_poly.pdbx_seq_one_letter_code
_entity_poly.pdbx_strand_id
1 'polypeptide(L)'
;MAGTWARIKTWSAGETLTAADLNAEFDNVITNSDPDGIGDESADATEMQAIVDPYPAAAASLSTDLKGELLRLRYVIAQLSGRAYWYIDPFVVISSAGEITNATQPAFLAIAAASQTNFAVGSEVTVLFGTEVFDQNSDFASNAFTAPVTGRYQLSTLVRLTDLDSASEYYYVSIITSNRTYQNVFATNTFSADVGHWCAEINVLADMDAADTAYVVVFEQASGGVQTDILQPSHFSGFLAC
;
A
#
# COMPACT_ATOMS: atom_id res chain seq x y z
N MET A 1 -20.66 -40.80 20.15
CA MET A 1 -19.75 -39.63 20.17
C MET A 1 -18.52 -40.02 19.38
N ALA A 2 -18.15 -39.21 18.40
CA ALA A 2 -16.91 -39.43 17.66
C ALA A 2 -15.76 -38.96 18.57
N GLY A 3 -14.84 -39.87 18.90
CA GLY A 3 -13.67 -39.63 19.74
C GLY A 3 -12.93 -40.96 19.92
N THR A 4 -11.61 -40.95 19.74
CA THR A 4 -10.76 -42.14 19.96
C THR A 4 -10.46 -42.32 21.43
N TRP A 5 -11.45 -42.74 22.21
CA TRP A 5 -11.26 -43.12 23.61
C TRP A 5 -11.68 -44.57 23.82
N ALA A 6 -10.87 -45.30 24.58
CA ALA A 6 -11.21 -46.65 25.03
C ALA A 6 -12.06 -46.57 26.31
N ARG A 7 -12.88 -47.59 26.54
CA ARG A 7 -13.49 -47.79 27.86
C ARG A 7 -12.37 -47.97 28.88
N ILE A 8 -12.44 -47.24 29.98
CA ILE A 8 -11.46 -47.30 31.06
C ILE A 8 -11.70 -48.56 31.88
N LYS A 9 -12.96 -48.98 31.99
CA LYS A 9 -13.37 -50.13 32.81
C LYS A 9 -13.85 -51.31 31.97
N THR A 10 -13.31 -52.49 32.30
CA THR A 10 -13.83 -53.78 31.85
C THR A 10 -14.74 -54.34 32.94
N TRP A 11 -16.01 -54.57 32.60
CA TRP A 11 -17.03 -55.01 33.54
C TRP A 11 -17.00 -56.53 33.77
N SER A 12 -17.16 -56.94 35.04
CA SER A 12 -17.39 -58.35 35.40
C SER A 12 -18.86 -58.62 35.66
N ALA A 13 -19.32 -59.85 35.37
CA ALA A 13 -20.71 -60.23 35.61
C ALA A 13 -21.05 -60.19 37.12
N GLY A 14 -22.13 -59.49 37.49
CA GLY A 14 -22.58 -59.34 38.87
C GLY A 14 -21.96 -58.15 39.63
N GLU A 15 -21.12 -57.35 38.97
CA GLU A 15 -20.55 -56.14 39.55
C GLU A 15 -21.61 -55.02 39.70
N THR A 16 -21.51 -54.22 40.76
CA THR A 16 -22.40 -53.07 40.99
C THR A 16 -21.83 -51.81 40.34
N LEU A 17 -22.62 -51.19 39.47
CA LEU A 17 -22.32 -49.89 38.87
C LEU A 17 -22.33 -48.80 39.94
N THR A 18 -21.21 -48.09 40.11
CA THR A 18 -21.12 -46.96 41.02
C THR A 18 -21.18 -45.62 40.29
N ALA A 19 -21.52 -44.55 41.01
CA ALA A 19 -21.43 -43.20 40.48
C ALA A 19 -19.98 -42.82 40.08
N ALA A 20 -18.99 -43.35 40.79
CA ALA A 20 -17.58 -43.12 40.47
C ALA A 20 -17.18 -43.74 39.12
N ASP A 21 -17.71 -44.93 38.80
CA ASP A 21 -17.45 -45.57 37.50
C ASP A 21 -18.04 -44.78 36.34
N LEU A 22 -19.26 -44.25 36.52
CA LEU A 22 -19.90 -43.40 35.51
C LEU A 22 -19.18 -42.07 35.36
N ASN A 23 -18.84 -41.41 36.47
CA ASN A 23 -18.12 -40.14 36.43
C ASN A 23 -16.76 -40.31 35.75
N ALA A 24 -16.00 -41.34 36.09
CA ALA A 24 -14.71 -41.61 35.43
C ALA A 24 -14.87 -41.86 33.92
N GLU A 25 -15.87 -42.64 33.51
CA GLU A 25 -16.16 -42.87 32.09
C GLU A 25 -16.59 -41.58 31.38
N PHE A 26 -17.47 -40.78 31.96
CA PHE A 26 -17.89 -39.50 31.37
C PHE A 26 -16.76 -38.48 31.34
N ASP A 27 -15.94 -38.39 32.38
CA ASP A 27 -14.76 -37.53 32.41
C ASP A 27 -13.75 -37.94 31.34
N ASN A 28 -13.57 -39.23 31.07
CA ASN A 28 -12.75 -39.71 29.96
C ASN A 28 -13.33 -39.36 28.60
N VAL A 29 -14.66 -39.40 28.43
CA VAL A 29 -15.27 -38.92 27.20
C VAL A 29 -15.05 -37.40 27.07
N ILE A 30 -15.38 -36.62 28.10
CA ILE A 30 -15.36 -35.15 28.09
C ILE A 30 -13.94 -34.60 27.98
N THR A 31 -12.97 -35.17 28.70
CA THR A 31 -11.57 -34.71 28.68
C THR A 31 -10.89 -35.03 27.35
N ASN A 32 -11.29 -36.10 26.68
CA ASN A 32 -10.80 -36.46 25.33
C ASN A 32 -11.74 -35.95 24.23
N SER A 33 -12.42 -34.83 24.50
CA SER A 33 -13.41 -34.19 23.65
C SER A 33 -13.14 -32.68 23.48
N ASP A 34 -11.93 -32.32 23.04
CA ASP A 34 -11.38 -30.99 22.69
C ASP A 34 -10.78 -31.11 21.28
N PRO A 35 -11.08 -30.31 20.21
CA PRO A 35 -10.75 -30.44 18.76
C PRO A 35 -10.33 -31.78 18.12
N ASP A 36 -9.55 -32.57 18.82
CA ASP A 36 -9.76 -34.01 18.96
C ASP A 36 -11.17 -34.42 19.51
N GLY A 37 -12.06 -33.48 19.94
CA GLY A 37 -13.52 -33.67 19.90
C GLY A 37 -14.52 -32.88 20.79
N ILE A 38 -14.64 -31.54 20.76
CA ILE A 38 -15.89 -30.67 20.82
C ILE A 38 -15.66 -29.22 21.38
N GLY A 39 -14.43 -28.74 21.61
CA GLY A 39 -14.14 -27.35 22.04
C GLY A 39 -13.68 -26.40 20.91
N ASP A 40 -13.33 -25.15 21.25
CA ASP A 40 -12.55 -24.25 20.41
C ASP A 40 -11.04 -24.44 20.64
N GLU A 41 -10.24 -24.35 19.57
CA GLU A 41 -8.78 -24.57 19.61
C GLU A 41 -8.00 -23.50 20.40
N SER A 42 -8.60 -22.34 20.68
CA SER A 42 -7.88 -21.19 21.22
C SER A 42 -8.60 -20.60 22.42
N ALA A 43 -8.20 -21.05 23.60
CA ALA A 43 -8.68 -20.55 24.88
C ALA A 43 -8.01 -19.20 25.25
N ASP A 44 -6.85 -18.90 24.66
CA ASP A 44 -6.16 -17.63 24.84
C ASP A 44 -5.49 -17.09 23.56
N ALA A 45 -4.92 -15.89 23.68
CA ALA A 45 -4.24 -15.22 22.57
C ALA A 45 -2.98 -15.97 22.11
N THR A 46 -2.25 -16.65 23.00
CA THR A 46 -1.05 -17.42 22.65
C THR A 46 -1.42 -18.58 21.74
N GLU A 47 -2.47 -19.31 22.11
CA GLU A 47 -3.01 -20.42 21.32
C GLU A 47 -3.63 -19.93 20.00
N MET A 48 -4.25 -18.75 20.00
CA MET A 48 -4.78 -18.12 18.78
C MET A 48 -3.66 -17.71 17.80
N GLN A 49 -2.49 -17.35 18.33
CA GLN A 49 -1.29 -16.96 17.58
C GLN A 49 -0.45 -18.15 17.14
N ALA A 50 -0.71 -19.35 17.66
CA ALA A 50 0.01 -20.55 17.25
C ALA A 50 -0.20 -20.84 15.75
N ILE A 51 0.91 -21.09 15.06
CA ILE A 51 0.98 -21.40 13.63
C ILE A 51 2.03 -22.47 13.40
N VAL A 52 1.86 -23.26 12.33
CA VAL A 52 2.84 -24.26 11.89
C VAL A 52 3.02 -24.10 10.38
N ASP A 53 4.27 -23.93 9.92
CA ASP A 53 4.57 -23.90 8.48
C ASP A 53 4.22 -25.26 7.86
N PRO A 54 3.36 -25.33 6.83
CA PRO A 54 3.04 -26.57 6.11
C PRO A 54 4.17 -27.02 5.17
N TYR A 55 5.13 -26.16 4.83
CA TYR A 55 6.22 -26.46 3.90
C TYR A 55 7.61 -25.94 4.37
N PRO A 56 8.05 -26.27 5.59
CA PRO A 56 9.32 -25.82 6.11
C PRO A 56 10.48 -26.48 5.36
N ALA A 57 11.53 -25.70 5.07
CA ALA A 57 12.78 -26.19 4.47
C ALA A 57 12.58 -27.07 3.22
N ALA A 58 11.61 -26.69 2.37
CA ALA A 58 11.27 -27.39 1.13
C ALA A 58 10.74 -28.84 1.31
N ALA A 59 10.15 -29.14 2.47
CA ALA A 59 9.51 -30.43 2.75
C ALA A 59 8.09 -30.26 3.31
N ALA A 60 7.19 -31.17 2.94
CA ALA A 60 5.82 -31.15 3.45
C ALA A 60 5.77 -31.51 4.95
N SER A 61 5.16 -30.64 5.75
CA SER A 61 4.87 -30.85 7.16
C SER A 61 3.43 -31.37 7.30
N LEU A 62 3.27 -32.66 7.59
CA LEU A 62 1.96 -33.31 7.69
C LEU A 62 1.34 -33.13 9.08
N SER A 63 0.03 -32.89 9.16
CA SER A 63 -0.69 -32.88 10.43
C SER A 63 -1.06 -34.29 10.89
N THR A 64 -1.15 -34.48 12.21
CA THR A 64 -1.63 -35.72 12.84
C THR A 64 -3.01 -35.58 13.46
N ASP A 65 -3.51 -34.34 13.59
CA ASP A 65 -4.76 -33.95 14.25
C ASP A 65 -5.39 -32.72 13.56
N LEU A 66 -6.64 -32.42 13.93
CA LEU A 66 -7.39 -31.25 13.44
C LEU A 66 -6.73 -29.93 13.87
N LYS A 67 -6.22 -29.90 15.11
CA LYS A 67 -5.46 -28.78 15.66
C LYS A 67 -4.32 -28.38 14.73
N GLY A 68 -3.46 -29.32 14.37
CA GLY A 68 -2.32 -29.09 13.50
C GLY A 68 -2.69 -28.70 12.07
N GLU A 69 -3.84 -29.14 11.54
CA GLU A 69 -4.35 -28.64 10.26
C GLU A 69 -4.76 -27.17 10.37
N LEU A 70 -5.45 -26.81 11.44
CA LEU A 70 -5.84 -25.42 11.72
C LEU A 70 -4.62 -24.51 11.90
N LEU A 71 -3.57 -24.93 12.61
CA LEU A 71 -2.35 -24.14 12.77
C LEU A 71 -1.65 -23.88 11.42
N ARG A 72 -1.74 -24.80 10.46
CA ARG A 72 -1.21 -24.63 9.09
C ARG A 72 -2.07 -23.70 8.25
N LEU A 73 -3.39 -23.78 8.37
CA LEU A 73 -4.29 -22.82 7.72
C LEU A 73 -4.06 -21.41 8.26
N ARG A 74 -3.88 -21.24 9.57
CA ARG A 74 -3.52 -19.96 10.18
C ARG A 74 -2.20 -19.43 9.64
N TYR A 75 -1.19 -20.28 9.49
CA TYR A 75 0.08 -19.92 8.85
C TYR A 75 -0.15 -19.37 7.43
N VAL A 76 -0.88 -20.11 6.60
CA VAL A 76 -1.15 -19.70 5.20
C VAL A 76 -1.94 -18.40 5.16
N ILE A 77 -2.96 -18.22 6.00
CA ILE A 77 -3.76 -16.99 6.06
C ILE A 77 -2.90 -15.78 6.47
N ALA A 78 -2.04 -15.94 7.49
CA ALA A 78 -1.13 -14.88 7.92
C ALA A 78 -0.13 -14.50 6.81
N GLN A 79 0.38 -15.48 6.07
CA GLN A 79 1.25 -15.25 4.91
C GLN A 79 0.51 -14.54 3.78
N LEU A 80 -0.71 -14.97 3.45
CA LEU A 80 -1.53 -14.35 2.40
C LEU A 80 -1.92 -12.90 2.72
N SER A 81 -2.22 -12.61 3.99
CA SER A 81 -2.57 -11.26 4.43
C SER A 81 -1.36 -10.36 4.67
N GLY A 82 -0.14 -10.92 4.70
CA GLY A 82 1.09 -10.21 5.07
C GLY A 82 1.09 -9.74 6.54
N ARG A 83 0.29 -10.37 7.40
CA ARG A 83 0.13 -9.98 8.81
C ARG A 83 0.90 -10.91 9.73
N ALA A 84 1.24 -10.39 10.92
CA ALA A 84 1.86 -11.18 11.97
C ALA A 84 0.96 -12.35 12.44
N TYR A 85 -0.36 -12.14 12.46
CA TYR A 85 -1.35 -13.13 12.87
C TYR A 85 -2.52 -13.19 11.90
N TRP A 86 -3.10 -14.38 11.76
CA TRP A 86 -4.15 -14.70 10.79
C TRP A 86 -5.46 -13.92 10.98
N TYR A 87 -5.71 -13.44 12.20
CA TYR A 87 -6.94 -12.74 12.59
C TYR A 87 -6.82 -11.21 12.53
N ILE A 88 -5.65 -10.68 12.17
CA ILE A 88 -5.49 -9.24 11.95
C ILE A 88 -6.03 -8.90 10.55
N ASP A 89 -6.83 -7.83 10.47
CA ASP A 89 -7.39 -7.34 9.20
C ASP A 89 -6.28 -7.18 8.15
N PRO A 90 -6.40 -7.75 6.94
CA PRO A 90 -5.37 -7.64 5.90
C PRO A 90 -5.17 -6.18 5.44
N PHE A 91 -4.01 -5.85 4.89
CA PHE A 91 -3.82 -4.55 4.21
C PHE A 91 -4.54 -4.51 2.86
N VAL A 92 -4.60 -5.67 2.20
CA VAL A 92 -5.31 -5.87 0.95
C VAL A 92 -6.76 -6.28 1.25
N VAL A 93 -7.71 -5.44 0.85
CA VAL A 93 -9.14 -5.69 1.02
C VAL A 93 -9.75 -5.98 -0.34
N ILE A 94 -10.49 -7.10 -0.42
CA ILE A 94 -11.32 -7.45 -1.57
C ILE A 94 -12.75 -7.05 -1.25
N SER A 95 -13.33 -6.14 -2.02
CA SER A 95 -14.71 -5.70 -1.82
C SER A 95 -15.71 -6.81 -2.21
N SER A 96 -16.98 -6.64 -1.85
CA SER A 96 -18.06 -7.54 -2.30
C SER A 96 -18.27 -7.54 -3.82
N ALA A 97 -17.78 -6.51 -4.52
CA ALA A 97 -17.79 -6.42 -5.97
C ALA A 97 -16.50 -6.98 -6.62
N GLY A 98 -15.53 -7.44 -5.81
CA GLY A 98 -14.26 -8.02 -6.27
C GLY A 98 -13.15 -7.00 -6.53
N GLU A 99 -13.32 -5.74 -6.11
CA GLU A 99 -12.25 -4.74 -6.21
C GLU A 99 -11.17 -5.01 -5.17
N ILE A 100 -9.91 -4.90 -5.58
CA ILE A 100 -8.76 -5.06 -4.69
C ILE A 100 -8.23 -3.68 -4.33
N THR A 101 -8.21 -3.36 -3.04
CA THR A 101 -7.65 -2.11 -2.51
C THR A 101 -6.53 -2.42 -1.53
N ASN A 102 -5.46 -1.62 -1.54
CA ASN A 102 -4.38 -1.71 -0.57
C ASN A 102 -4.09 -0.30 -0.05
N ALA A 103 -4.36 -0.07 1.24
CA ALA A 103 -4.22 1.25 1.85
C ALA A 103 -2.77 1.75 1.86
N THR A 104 -1.78 0.85 1.76
CA THR A 104 -0.36 1.23 1.71
C THR A 104 0.18 1.32 0.28
N GLN A 105 -0.68 1.13 -0.74
CA GLN A 105 -0.25 1.32 -2.13
C GLN A 105 -0.12 2.82 -2.40
N PRO A 106 1.09 3.32 -2.75
CA PRO A 106 1.30 4.76 -2.92
C PRO A 106 0.48 5.28 -4.10
N ALA A 107 -0.36 6.28 -3.84
CA ALA A 107 -1.09 7.02 -4.85
C ALA A 107 -1.43 8.40 -4.29
N PHE A 108 -1.18 9.45 -5.07
CA PHE A 108 -1.46 10.82 -4.66
C PHE A 108 -1.96 11.67 -5.84
N LEU A 109 -2.69 12.73 -5.49
CA LEU A 109 -3.01 13.85 -6.37
C LEU A 109 -2.96 15.13 -5.54
N ALA A 110 -2.04 16.02 -5.90
CA ALA A 110 -1.92 17.35 -5.33
C ALA A 110 -2.19 18.42 -6.40
N ILE A 111 -2.71 19.56 -5.94
CA ILE A 111 -3.02 20.72 -6.77
C ILE A 111 -2.35 21.98 -6.22
N ALA A 112 -2.09 22.93 -7.11
CA ALA A 112 -1.60 24.24 -6.72
C ALA A 112 -2.59 24.91 -5.75
N ALA A 113 -2.11 25.34 -4.57
CA ALA A 113 -2.94 25.95 -3.53
C ALA A 113 -3.24 27.44 -3.80
N ALA A 114 -2.37 28.09 -4.55
CA ALA A 114 -2.51 29.45 -5.05
C ALA A 114 -1.73 29.60 -6.36
N SER A 115 -2.01 30.64 -7.13
CA SER A 115 -1.17 31.00 -8.28
C SER A 115 0.19 31.53 -7.81
N GLN A 116 1.26 31.13 -8.47
CA GLN A 116 2.59 31.75 -8.30
C GLN A 116 2.77 32.78 -9.40
N THR A 117 2.75 34.06 -9.04
CA THR A 117 2.79 35.14 -10.03
C THR A 117 4.22 35.60 -10.32
N ASN A 118 4.48 36.00 -11.57
CA ASN A 118 5.75 36.53 -12.07
C ASN A 118 6.93 35.70 -11.59
N PHE A 119 6.93 34.40 -11.90
CA PHE A 119 7.96 33.51 -11.40
C PHE A 119 9.34 33.90 -11.96
N ALA A 120 10.40 33.64 -11.19
CA ALA A 120 11.75 34.09 -11.53
C ALA A 120 12.26 33.49 -12.85
N VAL A 121 12.89 34.33 -13.69
CA VAL A 121 13.56 33.91 -14.93
C VAL A 121 15.01 33.53 -14.68
N GLY A 122 15.57 32.64 -15.49
CA GLY A 122 16.98 32.20 -15.40
C GLY A 122 17.29 31.25 -14.24
N SER A 123 16.29 30.80 -13.50
CA SER A 123 16.42 29.83 -12.42
C SER A 123 15.20 28.91 -12.37
N GLU A 124 15.40 27.67 -11.91
CA GLU A 124 14.28 26.75 -11.68
C GLU A 124 13.40 27.23 -10.52
N VAL A 125 12.10 27.24 -10.75
CA VAL A 125 11.09 27.58 -9.75
C VAL A 125 10.28 26.32 -9.44
N THR A 126 10.27 25.91 -8.17
CA THR A 126 9.41 24.82 -7.70
C THR A 126 7.94 25.20 -7.82
N VAL A 127 7.14 24.30 -8.40
CA VAL A 127 5.68 24.45 -8.45
C VAL A 127 5.08 24.05 -7.09
N LEU A 128 4.27 24.93 -6.50
CA LEU A 128 3.75 24.79 -5.15
C LEU A 128 2.38 24.09 -5.13
N PHE A 129 2.40 22.76 -5.11
CA PHE A 129 1.20 21.93 -4.91
C PHE A 129 0.83 21.83 -3.43
N GLY A 130 0.35 22.93 -2.85
CA GLY A 130 0.04 23.02 -1.42
C GLY A 130 -1.27 22.37 -0.96
N THR A 131 -2.09 21.81 -1.86
CA THR A 131 -3.38 21.19 -1.51
C THR A 131 -3.44 19.77 -2.04
N GLU A 132 -3.61 18.80 -1.15
CA GLU A 132 -3.87 17.40 -1.50
C GLU A 132 -5.35 17.19 -1.81
N VAL A 133 -5.65 16.55 -2.92
CA VAL A 133 -7.01 16.04 -3.23
C VAL A 133 -7.18 14.66 -2.61
N PHE A 134 -6.15 13.82 -2.74
CA PHE A 134 -6.00 12.60 -1.97
C PHE A 134 -4.51 12.24 -1.86
N ASP A 135 -4.17 11.52 -0.79
CA ASP A 135 -2.91 10.82 -0.62
C ASP A 135 -3.19 9.54 0.18
N GLN A 136 -3.02 8.39 -0.47
CA GLN A 136 -3.45 7.10 0.06
C GLN A 136 -2.56 6.60 1.21
N ASN A 137 -1.28 6.95 1.21
CA ASN A 137 -0.27 6.45 2.15
C ASN A 137 0.55 7.58 2.80
N SER A 138 0.13 8.85 2.64
CA SER A 138 0.81 10.03 3.21
C SER A 138 2.25 10.19 2.72
N ASP A 139 2.47 9.91 1.43
CA ASP A 139 3.77 9.95 0.76
C ASP A 139 4.04 11.30 0.07
N PHE A 140 3.08 12.23 0.07
CA PHE A 140 3.21 13.57 -0.49
C PHE A 140 3.30 14.62 0.63
N ALA A 141 4.37 15.40 0.63
CA ALA A 141 4.52 16.51 1.57
C ALA A 141 5.47 17.57 1.01
N SER A 142 5.28 18.84 1.40
CA SER A 142 6.20 19.92 1.03
C SER A 142 6.46 20.06 -0.48
N ASN A 143 5.43 19.85 -1.30
CA ASN A 143 5.47 19.87 -2.78
C ASN A 143 6.27 18.72 -3.42
N ALA A 144 6.62 17.69 -2.65
CA ALA A 144 7.37 16.53 -3.13
C ALA A 144 6.67 15.23 -2.73
N PHE A 145 6.66 14.27 -3.65
CA PHE A 145 6.36 12.88 -3.35
C PHE A 145 7.64 12.18 -2.86
N THR A 146 7.54 11.30 -1.87
CA THR A 146 8.63 10.45 -1.38
C THR A 146 8.26 8.98 -1.58
N ALA A 147 9.04 8.23 -2.34
CA ALA A 147 8.76 6.82 -2.60
C ALA A 147 8.89 6.00 -1.31
N PRO A 148 7.83 5.33 -0.80
CA PRO A 148 7.94 4.53 0.42
C PRO A 148 8.62 3.17 0.19
N VAL A 149 8.66 2.71 -1.06
CA VAL A 149 9.27 1.42 -1.45
C VAL A 149 10.04 1.59 -2.76
N THR A 150 11.04 0.74 -3.00
CA THR A 150 11.69 0.70 -4.31
C THR A 150 10.72 0.14 -5.34
N GLY A 151 10.60 0.81 -6.49
CA GLY A 151 9.73 0.38 -7.57
C GLY A 151 9.75 1.31 -8.78
N ARG A 152 8.77 1.11 -9.67
CA ARG A 152 8.51 1.99 -10.81
C ARG A 152 7.23 2.78 -10.55
N TYR A 153 7.35 4.09 -10.58
CA TYR A 153 6.26 5.02 -10.32
C TYR A 153 5.81 5.67 -11.61
N GLN A 154 4.50 5.64 -11.89
CA GLN A 154 3.93 6.47 -12.93
C GLN A 154 3.66 7.85 -12.34
N LEU A 155 4.39 8.86 -12.83
CA LEU A 155 4.27 10.25 -12.41
C LEU A 155 3.71 11.09 -13.55
N SER A 156 2.81 12.01 -13.24
CA SER A 156 2.17 12.91 -14.20
C SER A 156 2.00 14.30 -13.62
N THR A 157 2.31 15.33 -14.40
CA THR A 157 2.00 16.71 -14.06
C THR A 157 1.42 17.45 -15.24
N LEU A 158 0.53 18.39 -14.93
CA LEU A 158 0.03 19.43 -15.81
C LEU A 158 0.19 20.76 -15.09
N VAL A 159 0.98 21.65 -15.67
CA VAL A 159 1.21 23.01 -15.16
C VAL A 159 0.57 24.00 -16.12
N ARG A 160 -0.36 24.81 -15.61
CA ARG A 160 -1.00 25.90 -16.35
C ARG A 160 -0.17 27.15 -16.22
N LEU A 161 0.20 27.72 -17.34
CA LEU A 161 0.98 28.95 -17.45
C LEU A 161 0.15 30.04 -18.15
N THR A 162 0.35 31.30 -17.75
CA THR A 162 -0.21 32.50 -18.42
C THR A 162 0.89 33.50 -18.66
N ASP A 163 0.65 34.39 -19.61
CA ASP A 163 1.56 35.49 -19.96
C ASP A 163 2.97 34.98 -20.30
N LEU A 164 3.05 33.89 -21.07
CA LEU A 164 4.34 33.34 -21.50
C LEU A 164 5.02 34.33 -22.43
N ASP A 165 6.23 34.69 -22.06
CA ASP A 165 7.06 35.63 -22.78
C ASP A 165 7.54 35.07 -24.14
N SER A 166 7.12 35.72 -25.22
CA SER A 166 7.53 35.41 -26.58
C SER A 166 8.97 35.82 -26.91
N ALA A 167 9.63 36.62 -26.07
CA ALA A 167 11.05 36.96 -26.15
C ALA A 167 11.95 35.95 -25.41
N SER A 168 11.39 35.06 -24.58
CA SER A 168 12.13 33.93 -24.02
C SER A 168 12.46 32.90 -25.11
N GLU A 169 13.69 32.39 -25.14
CA GLU A 169 14.10 31.39 -26.14
C GLU A 169 13.39 30.04 -25.94
N TYR A 170 13.31 29.61 -24.69
CA TYR A 170 12.65 28.37 -24.32
C TYR A 170 12.18 28.39 -22.87
N TYR A 171 11.19 27.54 -22.62
CA TYR A 171 10.74 27.15 -21.30
C TYR A 171 10.90 25.65 -21.15
N TYR A 172 10.91 25.20 -19.91
CA TYR A 172 10.65 23.82 -19.63
C TYR A 172 9.86 23.63 -18.34
N VAL A 173 9.15 22.51 -18.31
CA VAL A 173 8.67 21.89 -17.08
C VAL A 173 9.52 20.64 -16.86
N SER A 174 9.75 20.27 -15.61
CA SER A 174 10.47 19.05 -15.25
C SER A 174 9.84 18.34 -14.06
N ILE A 175 9.83 17.01 -14.11
CA ILE A 175 9.72 16.18 -12.91
C ILE A 175 11.14 15.78 -12.55
N ILE A 176 11.63 16.23 -11.39
CA ILE A 176 12.94 15.89 -10.86
C ILE A 176 12.74 14.79 -9.83
N THR A 177 13.33 13.62 -10.06
CA THR A 177 13.48 12.59 -9.04
C THR A 177 14.92 12.53 -8.53
N SER A 178 15.17 11.89 -7.39
CA SER A 178 16.54 11.64 -6.90
C SER A 178 17.43 10.95 -7.94
N ASN A 179 16.84 10.05 -8.75
CA ASN A 179 17.57 9.23 -9.72
C ASN A 179 17.70 9.89 -11.09
N ARG A 180 16.71 10.72 -11.51
CA ARG A 180 16.68 11.28 -12.86
C ARG A 180 15.79 12.51 -12.97
N THR A 181 16.21 13.45 -13.82
CA THR A 181 15.36 14.54 -14.29
C THR A 181 14.67 14.17 -15.59
N TYR A 182 13.36 14.37 -15.64
CA TYR A 182 12.53 14.25 -16.84
C TYR A 182 12.04 15.64 -17.23
N GLN A 183 12.12 15.98 -18.52
CA GLN A 183 11.94 17.36 -18.96
C GLN A 183 11.14 17.42 -20.26
N ASN A 184 10.27 18.43 -20.35
CA ASN A 184 9.57 18.82 -21.58
C ASN A 184 9.98 20.26 -21.87
N VAL A 185 10.69 20.45 -22.99
CA VAL A 185 11.23 21.74 -23.44
C VAL A 185 10.43 22.23 -24.63
N PHE A 186 10.05 23.49 -24.63
CA PHE A 186 9.36 24.13 -25.75
C PHE A 186 9.86 25.56 -25.97
N ALA A 187 9.94 25.96 -27.24
CA ALA A 187 10.40 27.28 -27.63
C ALA A 187 9.22 28.26 -27.73
N THR A 188 9.34 29.44 -27.12
CA THR A 188 8.31 30.50 -27.17
C THR A 188 8.68 31.63 -28.13
N ASN A 189 9.95 31.76 -28.51
CA ASN A 189 10.44 32.72 -29.52
C ASN A 189 9.91 32.53 -30.96
N THR A 190 9.02 31.55 -31.15
CA THR A 190 8.32 31.31 -32.42
C THR A 190 6.92 31.91 -32.46
N PHE A 191 6.39 32.34 -31.31
CA PHE A 191 5.10 33.02 -31.22
C PHE A 191 5.23 34.48 -31.68
N SER A 192 4.16 35.02 -32.29
CA SER A 192 4.13 36.41 -32.78
C SER A 192 3.87 37.45 -31.68
N ALA A 193 3.51 37.00 -30.49
CA ALA A 193 3.22 37.78 -29.29
C ALA A 193 3.19 36.86 -28.07
N ASP A 194 3.17 37.45 -26.87
CA ASP A 194 3.06 36.72 -25.61
C ASP A 194 1.79 35.86 -25.56
N VAL A 195 1.93 34.65 -25.02
CA VAL A 195 0.87 33.66 -25.02
C VAL A 195 0.09 33.72 -23.72
N GLY A 196 -1.18 34.10 -23.80
CA GLY A 196 -2.03 34.26 -22.62
C GLY A 196 -2.31 32.96 -21.86
N HIS A 197 -2.33 31.79 -22.51
CA HIS A 197 -2.55 30.52 -21.81
C HIS A 197 -1.78 29.37 -22.47
N TRP A 198 -1.10 28.57 -21.64
CA TRP A 198 -0.41 27.36 -22.08
C TRP A 198 -0.49 26.26 -21.01
N CYS A 199 -0.50 25.00 -21.44
CA CYS A 199 -0.41 23.85 -20.54
C CYS A 199 0.86 23.08 -20.84
N ALA A 200 1.75 22.97 -19.86
CA ALA A 200 2.96 22.17 -19.95
C ALA A 200 2.77 20.85 -19.19
N GLU A 201 3.06 19.73 -19.85
CA GLU A 201 2.71 18.39 -19.34
C GLU A 201 3.91 17.45 -19.39
N ILE A 202 4.06 16.59 -18.38
CA ILE A 202 5.02 15.48 -18.35
C ILE A 202 4.33 14.25 -17.80
N ASN A 203 4.55 13.11 -18.46
CA ASN A 203 4.07 11.79 -18.03
C ASN A 203 5.22 10.79 -18.16
N VAL A 204 5.64 10.19 -17.05
CA VAL A 204 6.83 9.32 -17.02
C VAL A 204 6.63 8.12 -16.13
N LEU A 205 7.25 7.02 -16.52
CA LEU A 205 7.49 5.87 -15.64
C LEU A 205 8.91 6.02 -15.08
N ALA A 206 9.03 6.29 -13.78
CA ALA A 206 10.29 6.58 -13.11
C ALA A 206 10.69 5.44 -12.16
N ASP A 207 11.93 5.00 -12.24
CA ASP A 207 12.57 4.15 -11.24
C ASP A 207 12.96 4.99 -10.02
N MET A 208 12.41 4.63 -8.86
CA MET A 208 12.69 5.30 -7.59
C MET A 208 12.95 4.25 -6.51
N ASP A 209 13.97 4.48 -5.70
CA ASP A 209 14.28 3.70 -4.51
C ASP A 209 13.49 4.23 -3.31
N ALA A 210 13.35 3.39 -2.27
CA ALA A 210 12.75 3.85 -1.03
C ALA A 210 13.46 5.12 -0.50
N ALA A 211 12.68 6.11 -0.10
CA ALA A 211 13.06 7.46 0.29
C ALA A 211 13.51 8.41 -0.83
N ASP A 212 13.49 8.00 -2.10
CA ASP A 212 13.68 8.94 -3.20
C ASP A 212 12.53 9.94 -3.29
N THR A 213 12.84 11.16 -3.72
CA THR A 213 11.86 12.23 -3.85
C THR A 213 11.52 12.51 -5.30
N ALA A 214 10.34 13.06 -5.56
CA ALA A 214 9.91 13.58 -6.85
C ALA A 214 9.16 14.91 -6.69
N TYR A 215 9.58 15.95 -7.40
CA TYR A 215 8.94 17.27 -7.38
C TYR A 215 8.95 17.92 -8.77
N VAL A 216 8.13 18.95 -8.96
CA VAL A 216 8.00 19.64 -10.25
C VAL A 216 8.63 21.02 -10.20
N VAL A 217 9.36 21.35 -11.26
CA VAL A 217 9.88 22.70 -11.48
C VAL A 217 9.46 23.22 -12.84
N VAL A 218 9.41 24.54 -12.96
CA VAL A 218 9.36 25.26 -14.23
C VAL A 218 10.56 26.17 -14.37
N PHE A 219 10.91 26.48 -15.61
CA PHE A 219 12.00 27.40 -15.93
C PHE A 219 11.63 28.22 -17.16
N GLU A 220 12.03 29.49 -17.11
CA GLU A 220 12.04 30.43 -18.23
C GLU A 220 13.49 30.87 -18.49
N GLN A 221 13.94 30.81 -19.75
CA GLN A 221 15.25 31.33 -20.15
C GLN A 221 15.32 32.86 -19.89
N ALA A 222 16.45 33.34 -19.35
CA ALA A 222 16.67 34.74 -18.96
C ALA A 222 16.83 35.74 -20.13
N SER A 223 15.89 35.75 -21.08
CA SER A 223 15.81 36.70 -22.20
C SER A 223 14.46 37.40 -22.31
N GLY A 224 13.45 36.92 -21.57
CA GLY A 224 12.15 37.57 -21.37
C GLY A 224 12.10 38.48 -20.14
N GLY A 225 10.96 39.15 -19.96
CA GLY A 225 10.56 39.81 -18.74
C GLY A 225 10.01 38.83 -17.69
N VAL A 226 10.05 39.23 -16.43
CA VAL A 226 9.47 38.44 -15.33
C VAL A 226 7.95 38.68 -15.32
N GLN A 227 7.21 37.89 -16.11
CA GLN A 227 5.76 38.05 -16.27
C GLN A 227 4.95 36.76 -16.23
N THR A 228 5.57 35.61 -16.49
CA THR A 228 4.84 34.34 -16.54
C THR A 228 4.32 33.94 -15.15
N ASP A 229 3.03 33.58 -15.06
CA ASP A 229 2.44 33.03 -13.83
C ASP A 229 2.16 31.53 -13.96
N ILE A 230 2.22 30.82 -12.84
CA ILE A 230 1.65 29.46 -12.68
C ILE A 230 0.24 29.60 -12.10
N LEU A 231 -0.77 29.09 -12.80
CA LEU A 231 -2.17 29.21 -12.45
C LEU A 231 -2.76 27.96 -11.77
N GLN A 232 -3.87 28.18 -11.06
CA GLN A 232 -4.76 27.11 -10.62
C GLN A 232 -5.82 26.79 -11.70
N PRO A 233 -6.20 25.52 -11.90
CA PRO A 233 -5.62 24.34 -11.27
C PRO A 233 -4.41 23.83 -12.07
N SER A 234 -3.28 23.65 -11.38
CA SER A 234 -2.16 22.84 -11.86
C SER A 234 -2.10 21.58 -10.99
N HIS A 235 -1.73 20.45 -11.59
CA HIS A 235 -1.85 19.13 -10.97
C HIS A 235 -0.50 18.39 -10.96
N PHE A 236 -0.26 17.63 -9.89
CA PHE A 236 0.78 16.62 -9.84
C PHE A 236 0.21 15.37 -9.19
N SER A 237 0.36 14.24 -9.87
CA SER A 237 -0.15 12.96 -9.41
C SER A 237 0.82 11.84 -9.72
N GLY A 238 0.64 10.73 -9.02
CA GLY A 238 1.37 9.52 -9.32
C GLY A 238 0.92 8.35 -8.48
N PHE A 239 1.38 7.17 -8.88
CA PHE A 239 1.15 5.92 -8.17
C PHE A 239 2.26 4.90 -8.44
N LEU A 240 2.41 3.93 -7.53
CA LEU A 240 3.29 2.78 -7.74
C LEU A 240 2.70 1.85 -8.81
N ALA A 241 3.42 1.69 -9.92
CA ALA A 241 2.99 0.87 -11.05
C ALA A 241 3.42 -0.60 -10.90
N CYS A 242 4.68 -0.87 -10.53
CA CYS A 242 5.21 -2.22 -10.31
C CYS A 242 6.56 -2.26 -9.57
#